data_AF-A0A9N9QD83-F1
#
_entry.id   AF-A0A9N9QD83-F1
#
_cell.length_a   1.000
_cell.length_b   1.000
_cell.length_c   1.000
_cell.angle_alpha   90.00
_cell.angle_beta   90.00
_cell.angle_gamma   90.00
#
_symmetry.space_group_name_H-M   'P 1'
#
loop_
_entity.id
_entity.type
_entity.pdbx_description
1 polymer ?
#
loop_
_entity_poly.entity_id
_entity_poly.type
_entity_poly.pdbx_seq_one_letter_code
_entity_poly.pdbx_strand_id
1 'polypeptide(L)'
;MEFDNSGGSVYHRTQAVYIRSVDGQLIRTIEAKHQKIETNWEIIRPQLPTTFTNLADGPQRLSHHDSEQPSSVELTVYEKRRDGEDDVVGLVLETSPNGLDNPFENFFISLLLNQMHLHLHKPAPYSSDRECTDAIVDLFDNYLRNSGSKDEWGQGGRTFFKNKVAFFTSSNAKVEFCLPAFPCKSSNTEKVMGTMPDRGEEMALRMLHSFVREVEAIYTPGAKVWIISDGHVFSDCIGVDDDLVDAYTASLVGMNASIASQEQGPDRVGFKSLVDLFDLKSSSHTVSSLDIPNIDHFLNTKVTTEAELSRQVLMSGCQSEKANLRRRIDSQEPSILALYRGFSRFMLEDLDLHPYTKPMSRSQRKKLSVKVSFEMIMRNQAYSNLVELLFPDHVRLSIHAHTNSGPKFGVRMFDKKFVKTVRSIEDCTESEGPSCDLLHIPTPWHNCTFQFMDSPIIYVVKSKIIKDALQSGLVEGGWVEGRPGKRGYFEIRKSQPQPPSTETEKKPAMEKSASKQEAVVELQVSQKPARQSIMQHSGVLGSLVHILGGWPRFLLRLGGVDVGVLGIRGSLFHWSWPWKRTQV
;
A
#
# COMPACT_ATOMS: atom_id res chain seq x y z
N MET A 1 -8.40 4.28 -1.04
CA MET A 1 -8.27 4.12 0.42
C MET A 1 -7.87 5.46 0.97
N GLU A 2 -8.84 6.22 1.47
CA GLU A 2 -8.57 7.51 2.08
C GLU A 2 -9.03 7.43 3.54
N PHE A 3 -8.05 7.55 4.42
CA PHE A 3 -8.26 7.79 5.82
C PHE A 3 -8.35 9.31 6.00
N ASP A 4 -9.08 9.79 7.01
CA ASP A 4 -8.83 11.13 7.53
C ASP A 4 -7.35 11.22 7.94
N ASN A 5 -6.59 11.99 7.16
CA ASN A 5 -5.16 12.16 7.26
C ASN A 5 -4.90 13.44 8.06
N SER A 6 -5.18 13.36 9.36
CA SER A 6 -5.06 14.46 10.31
C SER A 6 -3.92 14.21 11.30
N GLY A 7 -3.20 15.28 11.64
CA GLY A 7 -2.11 15.25 12.61
C GLY A 7 -1.35 16.57 12.70
N GLY A 8 -0.27 16.59 13.49
CA GLY A 8 0.55 17.78 13.72
C GLY A 8 1.93 17.77 13.06
N SER A 9 2.22 16.78 12.21
CA SER A 9 3.52 16.65 11.54
C SER A 9 3.75 17.78 10.51
N VAL A 10 4.99 17.93 10.02
CA VAL A 10 5.33 18.92 8.99
C VAL A 10 4.40 18.81 7.78
N TYR A 11 4.14 17.59 7.30
CA TYR A 11 3.16 17.35 6.23
C TYR A 11 1.80 18.00 6.50
N HIS A 12 1.22 17.73 7.67
CA HIS A 12 -0.15 18.17 7.99
C HIS A 12 -0.25 19.69 8.18
N ARG A 13 0.84 20.33 8.61
CA ARG A 13 0.93 21.78 8.76
C ARG A 13 1.29 22.48 7.45
N THR A 14 1.78 21.76 6.44
CA THR A 14 2.09 22.34 5.13
C THR A 14 0.82 22.89 4.49
N GLN A 15 0.88 24.15 4.08
CA GLN A 15 -0.25 24.87 3.48
C GLN A 15 -0.11 25.00 1.98
N ALA A 16 1.12 25.26 1.52
CA ALA A 16 1.45 25.25 0.11
C ALA A 16 2.95 25.31 -0.10
N VAL A 17 3.33 24.92 -1.32
CA VAL A 17 4.67 25.14 -1.88
C VAL A 17 4.54 26.17 -2.99
N TYR A 18 5.52 27.04 -3.12
CA TYR A 18 5.57 27.99 -4.23
C TYR A 18 6.95 28.08 -4.85
N ILE A 19 6.97 28.61 -6.07
CA ILE A 19 8.16 29.01 -6.78
C ILE A 19 8.03 30.49 -7.11
N ARG A 20 9.07 31.26 -6.82
CA ARG A 20 9.17 32.67 -7.17
C ARG A 20 10.51 32.98 -7.81
N SER A 21 10.57 34.02 -8.61
CA SER A 21 11.86 34.55 -9.09
C SER A 21 12.64 35.22 -7.96
N VAL A 22 13.94 35.42 -8.19
CA VAL A 22 14.84 36.08 -7.23
C VAL A 22 14.38 37.52 -6.90
N ASP A 23 13.75 38.22 -7.84
CA ASP A 23 13.17 39.57 -7.63
C ASP A 23 11.84 39.56 -6.86
N GLY A 24 11.32 38.38 -6.50
CA GLY A 24 10.15 38.21 -5.64
C GLY A 24 8.82 38.02 -6.37
N GLN A 25 8.80 37.92 -7.71
CA GLN A 25 7.57 37.63 -8.45
C GLN A 25 7.16 36.16 -8.27
N LEU A 26 5.92 35.93 -7.86
CA LEU A 26 5.36 34.58 -7.77
C LEU A 26 5.26 33.97 -9.17
N ILE A 27 5.92 32.84 -9.38
CA ILE A 27 5.87 32.09 -10.64
C ILE A 27 4.75 31.05 -10.57
N ARG A 28 4.67 30.33 -9.45
CA ARG A 28 3.77 29.19 -9.31
C ARG A 28 3.48 28.87 -7.85
N THR A 29 2.30 28.33 -7.59
CA THR A 29 1.94 27.70 -6.32
C THR A 29 1.45 26.27 -6.55
N ILE A 30 1.55 25.45 -5.50
CA ILE A 30 1.26 24.02 -5.48
C ILE A 30 0.50 23.71 -4.18
N GLU A 31 -0.43 22.74 -4.23
CA GLU A 31 -1.29 22.21 -3.15
C GLU A 31 -2.67 22.85 -2.94
N ALA A 32 -3.56 22.15 -2.23
CA ALA A 32 -5.00 22.43 -2.14
C ALA A 32 -5.39 23.79 -1.53
N LYS A 33 -4.49 24.49 -0.82
CA LYS A 33 -4.75 25.83 -0.26
C LYS A 33 -4.01 26.94 -1.01
N HIS A 34 -3.49 26.67 -2.21
CA HIS A 34 -2.69 27.60 -3.03
C HIS A 34 -3.37 28.96 -3.28
N GLN A 35 -4.70 28.98 -3.43
CA GLN A 35 -5.46 30.21 -3.71
C GLN A 35 -5.25 31.30 -2.65
N LYS A 36 -5.05 30.90 -1.39
CA LYS A 36 -4.80 31.87 -0.31
C LYS A 36 -3.42 32.51 -0.43
N ILE A 37 -2.40 31.77 -0.85
CA ILE A 37 -1.07 32.32 -1.09
C ILE A 37 -1.10 33.26 -2.28
N GLU A 38 -1.72 32.85 -3.39
CA GLU A 38 -1.80 33.67 -4.60
C GLU A 38 -2.52 34.99 -4.34
N THR A 39 -3.65 34.94 -3.64
CA THR A 39 -4.46 36.14 -3.32
C THR A 39 -3.71 37.10 -2.40
N ASN A 40 -2.89 36.59 -1.48
CA ASN A 40 -2.18 37.39 -0.49
C ASN A 40 -0.70 37.61 -0.84
N TRP A 41 -0.26 37.28 -2.04
CA TRP A 41 1.16 37.32 -2.39
C TRP A 41 1.77 38.72 -2.24
N GLU A 42 1.04 39.77 -2.62
CA GLU A 42 1.50 41.16 -2.46
C GLU A 42 1.71 41.58 -0.99
N ILE A 43 1.07 40.88 -0.05
CA ILE A 43 1.25 41.08 1.40
C ILE A 43 2.41 40.23 1.93
N ILE A 44 2.58 39.03 1.37
CA ILE A 44 3.64 38.09 1.74
C ILE A 44 5.01 38.55 1.22
N ARG A 45 5.09 38.92 -0.06
CA ARG A 45 6.34 39.26 -0.77
C ARG A 45 7.23 40.26 -0.05
N PRO A 46 6.73 41.38 0.53
CA PRO A 46 7.57 42.36 1.21
C PRO A 46 8.22 41.84 2.50
N GLN A 47 7.71 40.74 3.06
CA GLN A 47 8.21 40.11 4.28
C GLN A 47 9.29 39.05 4.02
N LEU A 48 9.49 38.66 2.75
CA LEU A 48 10.48 37.66 2.33
C LEU A 48 11.87 38.29 2.16
N PRO A 49 12.97 37.52 2.28
CA PRO A 49 14.31 38.04 2.13
C PRO A 49 14.57 38.46 0.67
N THR A 50 15.20 39.62 0.52
CA THR A 50 15.66 40.15 -0.77
C THR A 50 17.10 39.76 -1.08
N THR A 51 17.85 39.23 -0.09
CA THR A 51 19.25 38.81 -0.23
C THR A 51 19.40 37.39 0.30
N PHE A 52 19.80 36.46 -0.57
CA PHE A 52 20.03 35.06 -0.20
C PHE A 52 21.49 34.85 0.19
N THR A 53 21.73 34.23 1.35
CA THR A 53 23.04 33.60 1.60
C THR A 53 22.97 32.16 1.09
N ASN A 54 24.05 31.59 0.53
CA ASN A 54 24.04 30.28 -0.15
C ASN A 54 23.77 29.05 0.77
N LEU A 55 23.19 29.25 1.95
CA LEU A 55 22.68 28.23 2.85
C LEU A 55 21.16 28.44 2.90
N ALA A 56 20.35 27.37 2.98
CA ALA A 56 18.90 27.50 3.18
C ALA A 56 18.66 28.56 4.27
N ASP A 57 18.15 29.74 3.87
CA ASP A 57 18.00 30.84 4.82
C ASP A 57 16.98 30.35 5.87
N GLY A 58 17.33 30.49 7.15
CA GLY A 58 16.56 29.93 8.25
C GLY A 58 15.09 30.38 8.26
N PRO A 59 14.22 29.72 9.04
CA PRO A 59 12.79 30.00 9.07
C PRO A 59 12.47 31.49 9.20
N GLN A 60 11.56 31.98 8.37
CA GLN A 60 10.99 33.33 8.50
C GLN A 60 9.54 33.26 8.95
N ARG A 61 9.23 33.94 10.05
CA ARG A 61 7.88 34.04 10.58
C ARG A 61 7.10 35.09 9.80
N LEU A 62 5.97 34.71 9.20
CA LEU A 62 5.04 35.64 8.57
C LEU A 62 3.89 35.92 9.54
N SER A 63 3.82 37.16 10.01
CA SER A 63 2.66 37.64 10.74
C SER A 63 1.57 38.05 9.76
N HIS A 64 0.66 37.13 9.45
CA HIS A 64 -0.55 37.44 8.69
C HIS A 64 -1.76 37.58 9.62
N HIS A 65 -2.35 38.77 9.67
CA HIS A 65 -3.67 38.99 10.27
C HIS A 65 -4.72 38.88 9.17
N ASP A 66 -5.44 37.77 9.13
CA ASP A 66 -6.59 37.60 8.23
C ASP A 66 -7.76 38.44 8.76
N SER A 67 -8.20 39.46 8.00
CA SER A 67 -9.31 40.34 8.41
C SER A 67 -10.68 39.68 8.31
N GLU A 68 -10.79 38.53 7.63
CA GLU A 68 -12.07 37.84 7.36
C GLU A 68 -12.29 36.58 8.23
N GLN A 69 -11.25 36.09 8.94
CA GLN A 69 -11.39 34.99 9.90
C GLN A 69 -10.81 35.35 11.28
N PRO A 70 -11.60 35.28 12.37
CA PRO A 70 -11.17 35.71 13.70
C PRO A 70 -10.16 34.77 14.39
N SER A 71 -9.71 33.70 13.74
CA SER A 71 -8.60 32.86 14.21
C SER A 71 -7.36 33.16 13.37
N SER A 72 -6.48 34.03 13.86
CA SER A 72 -5.19 34.32 13.23
C SER A 72 -4.32 33.05 13.25
N VAL A 73 -4.34 32.28 12.17
CA VAL A 73 -3.39 31.17 11.99
C VAL A 73 -2.06 31.79 11.58
N GLU A 74 -1.09 31.66 12.45
CA GLU A 74 0.26 32.15 12.19
C GLU A 74 0.99 31.23 11.23
N LEU A 75 1.73 31.80 10.27
CA LEU A 75 2.41 31.04 9.22
C LEU A 75 3.93 31.23 9.33
N THR A 76 4.68 30.18 9.00
CA THR A 76 6.14 30.21 8.87
C THR A 76 6.52 29.81 7.45
N VAL A 77 7.48 30.53 6.89
CA VAL A 77 7.97 30.32 5.52
C VAL A 77 9.44 29.96 5.55
N TYR A 78 9.78 28.99 4.72
CA TYR A 78 11.14 28.51 4.51
C TYR A 78 11.44 28.62 3.03
N GLU A 79 12.59 29.18 2.67
CA GLU A 79 12.97 29.37 1.27
C GLU A 79 14.36 28.82 1.00
N LYS A 80 14.55 28.30 -0.22
CA LYS A 80 15.85 27.96 -0.75
C LYS A 80 15.93 28.38 -2.21
N ARG A 81 17.01 29.05 -2.59
CA ARG A 81 17.34 29.25 -4.01
C ARG A 81 17.68 27.90 -4.65
N ARG A 82 17.14 27.62 -5.84
CA ARG A 82 17.48 26.39 -6.56
C ARG A 82 18.86 26.49 -7.19
N ASP A 83 19.61 25.40 -7.13
CA ASP A 83 20.98 25.36 -7.61
C ASP A 83 21.04 25.53 -9.13
N GLY A 84 21.76 26.55 -9.60
CA GLY A 84 21.91 26.84 -11.02
C GLY A 84 20.72 27.52 -11.71
N GLU A 85 19.70 27.94 -10.94
CA GLU A 85 18.48 28.57 -11.45
C GLU A 85 18.27 29.98 -10.86
N ASP A 86 17.46 30.79 -11.55
CA ASP A 86 17.09 32.15 -11.15
C ASP A 86 15.74 32.22 -10.39
N ASP A 87 15.42 31.14 -9.68
CA ASP A 87 14.22 31.02 -8.88
C ASP A 87 14.45 30.36 -7.52
N VAL A 88 13.43 30.51 -6.68
CA VAL A 88 13.42 30.22 -5.25
C VAL A 88 12.20 29.36 -4.99
N VAL A 89 12.40 28.27 -4.26
CA VAL A 89 11.32 27.41 -3.77
C VAL A 89 11.03 27.79 -2.34
N GLY A 90 9.76 27.99 -2.04
CA GLY A 90 9.28 28.29 -0.70
C GLY A 90 8.27 27.26 -0.20
N LEU A 91 8.36 26.92 1.07
CA LEU A 91 7.42 26.06 1.79
C LEU A 91 6.72 26.88 2.88
N VAL A 92 5.39 26.86 2.88
CA VAL A 92 4.57 27.57 3.87
C VAL A 92 3.93 26.58 4.82
N LEU A 93 4.12 26.79 6.12
CA LEU A 93 3.54 25.96 7.17
C LEU A 93 2.72 26.78 8.15
N GLU A 94 1.72 26.15 8.76
CA GLU A 94 1.16 26.61 10.02
C GLU A 94 2.24 26.56 11.12
N THR A 95 2.46 27.70 11.76
CA THR A 95 3.46 27.86 12.81
C THR A 95 3.10 26.97 13.99
N SER A 96 4.02 26.07 14.37
CA SER A 96 3.85 25.32 15.62
C SER A 96 4.32 26.17 16.81
N PRO A 97 3.78 25.97 18.02
CA PRO A 97 4.18 26.72 19.22
C PRO A 97 5.69 26.70 19.51
N ASN A 98 6.41 25.67 19.02
CA ASN A 98 7.86 25.48 19.19
C ASN A 98 8.62 25.50 17.84
N GLY A 99 7.99 25.90 16.74
CA GLY A 99 8.41 25.56 15.37
C GLY A 99 9.70 26.20 14.87
N LEU A 100 10.01 27.42 15.31
CA LEU A 100 11.21 28.14 14.87
C LEU A 100 12.51 27.53 15.44
N ASP A 101 12.43 27.00 16.67
CA ASP A 101 13.57 26.44 17.39
C ASP A 101 13.58 24.90 17.36
N ASN A 102 12.71 24.26 16.58
CA ASN A 102 12.68 22.80 16.46
C ASN A 102 13.76 22.32 15.47
N PRO A 103 14.87 21.70 15.94
CA PRO A 103 15.98 21.34 15.06
C PRO A 103 15.59 20.28 14.03
N PHE A 104 14.69 19.36 14.39
CA PHE A 104 14.21 18.33 13.46
C PHE A 104 13.36 18.95 12.34
N GLU A 105 12.46 19.89 12.68
CA GLU A 105 11.62 20.57 11.69
C GLU A 105 12.48 21.34 10.67
N ASN A 106 13.44 22.13 11.15
CA ASN A 106 14.38 22.87 10.30
C ASN A 106 15.17 21.92 9.39
N PHE A 107 15.68 20.81 9.94
CA PHE A 107 16.37 19.78 9.17
C PHE A 107 15.47 19.17 8.10
N PHE A 108 14.27 18.73 8.46
CA PHE A 108 13.36 18.05 7.57
C PHE A 108 12.86 18.97 6.45
N ILE A 109 12.59 20.24 6.73
CA ILE A 109 12.18 21.22 5.72
C ILE A 109 13.34 21.53 4.76
N SER A 110 14.56 21.70 5.27
CA SER A 110 15.75 21.85 4.42
C SER A 110 15.89 20.65 3.48
N LEU A 111 15.70 19.43 4.00
CA LEU A 111 15.69 18.22 3.19
C LEU A 111 14.61 18.27 2.10
N LEU A 112 13.36 18.62 2.44
CA LEU A 112 12.29 18.74 1.45
C LEU A 112 12.66 19.74 0.35
N LEU A 113 13.08 20.96 0.72
CA LEU A 113 13.46 21.99 -0.26
C LEU A 113 14.62 21.55 -1.18
N ASN A 114 15.48 20.65 -0.72
CA ASN A 114 16.56 20.06 -1.52
C ASN A 114 16.08 18.94 -2.46
N GLN A 115 15.10 18.14 -2.00
CA GLN A 115 14.73 16.88 -2.65
C GLN A 115 13.43 16.96 -3.47
N MET A 116 12.65 18.05 -3.35
CA MET A 116 11.40 18.22 -4.08
C MET A 116 11.61 18.29 -5.61
N HIS A 117 10.89 17.44 -6.33
CA HIS A 117 10.91 17.37 -7.78
C HIS A 117 9.85 18.32 -8.38
N LEU A 118 10.20 19.61 -8.46
CA LEU A 118 9.32 20.66 -8.97
C LEU A 118 9.62 21.01 -10.43
N HIS A 119 8.57 21.13 -11.23
CA HIS A 119 8.67 21.61 -12.61
C HIS A 119 8.17 23.06 -12.71
N LEU A 120 8.96 23.87 -13.41
CA LEU A 120 8.52 25.18 -13.87
C LEU A 120 7.55 24.99 -15.05
N HIS A 121 6.36 25.54 -14.93
CA HIS A 121 5.45 25.64 -16.07
C HIS A 121 5.90 26.80 -16.95
N LYS A 122 6.31 26.50 -18.19
CA LYS A 122 6.66 27.50 -19.20
C LYS A 122 5.87 27.15 -20.45
N PRO A 123 4.78 27.87 -20.77
CA PRO A 123 3.92 27.50 -21.88
C PRO A 123 4.70 27.46 -23.20
N ALA A 124 4.57 26.35 -23.93
CA ALA A 124 5.26 26.17 -25.20
C ALA A 124 4.61 27.05 -26.30
N PRO A 125 5.39 27.65 -27.21
CA PRO A 125 4.88 28.58 -28.23
C PRO A 125 4.04 27.95 -29.36
N TYR A 126 3.96 26.61 -29.46
CA TYR A 126 3.23 25.91 -30.53
C TYR A 126 2.28 24.86 -29.94
N SER A 127 0.97 25.14 -29.91
CA SER A 127 -0.02 24.27 -29.27
C SER A 127 -0.70 23.32 -30.27
N SER A 128 -0.21 22.07 -30.33
CA SER A 128 -1.00 20.87 -30.70
C SER A 128 -1.27 20.00 -29.45
N ASP A 129 -1.21 20.62 -28.26
CA ASP A 129 -0.99 19.94 -26.97
C ASP A 129 -2.20 19.17 -26.43
N ARG A 130 -3.42 19.52 -26.88
CA ARG A 130 -4.63 18.87 -26.39
C ARG A 130 -4.81 17.46 -26.94
N GLU A 131 -4.45 17.24 -28.21
CA GLU A 131 -4.62 15.94 -28.87
C GLU A 131 -3.68 14.89 -28.31
N CYS A 132 -2.39 15.23 -28.11
CA CYS A 132 -1.43 14.31 -27.50
C CYS A 132 -1.77 14.02 -26.04
N THR A 133 -2.24 15.01 -25.27
CA THR A 133 -2.69 14.82 -23.89
C THR A 133 -3.83 13.80 -23.81
N ASP A 134 -4.87 13.96 -24.63
CA ASP A 134 -5.99 13.02 -24.64
C ASP A 134 -5.56 11.61 -25.09
N ALA A 135 -4.67 11.51 -26.09
CA ALA A 135 -4.12 10.22 -26.52
C ALA A 135 -3.31 9.51 -25.42
N ILE A 136 -2.53 10.23 -24.61
CA ILE A 136 -1.81 9.68 -23.45
C ILE A 136 -2.80 9.19 -22.38
N VAL A 137 -3.87 9.97 -22.12
CA VAL A 137 -4.91 9.59 -21.15
C VAL A 137 -5.61 8.30 -21.58
N ASP A 138 -5.96 8.18 -22.87
CA ASP A 138 -6.62 7.00 -23.43
C ASP A 138 -5.67 5.79 -23.46
N LEU A 139 -4.38 6.00 -23.74
CA LEU A 139 -3.37 4.94 -23.63
C LEU A 139 -3.27 4.42 -22.20
N PHE A 140 -3.20 5.31 -21.20
CA PHE A 140 -3.17 4.93 -19.79
C PHE A 140 -4.40 4.10 -19.41
N ASP A 141 -5.59 4.58 -19.77
CA ASP A 141 -6.87 3.94 -19.47
C ASP A 141 -6.92 2.50 -20.02
N ASN A 142 -6.55 2.33 -21.29
CA ASN A 142 -6.62 1.05 -21.98
C ASN A 142 -5.50 0.08 -21.56
N TYR A 143 -4.29 0.58 -21.29
CA TYR A 143 -3.10 -0.24 -21.16
C TYR A 143 -2.67 -0.49 -19.71
N LEU A 144 -2.59 0.55 -18.88
CA LEU A 144 -2.07 0.44 -17.50
C LEU A 144 -3.17 0.42 -16.44
N ARG A 145 -4.24 1.21 -16.59
CA ARG A 145 -5.20 1.44 -15.52
C ARG A 145 -5.83 0.13 -15.06
N ASN A 146 -6.01 0.00 -13.74
CA ASN A 146 -6.78 -1.04 -13.11
C ASN A 146 -8.16 -0.50 -12.73
N SER A 147 -9.21 -1.01 -13.37
CA SER A 147 -10.61 -0.70 -13.07
C SER A 147 -11.16 -1.65 -11.99
N GLY A 148 -11.66 -1.10 -10.88
CA GLY A 148 -12.29 -1.85 -9.79
C GLY A 148 -13.82 -1.65 -9.72
N SER A 149 -14.49 -2.31 -8.77
CA SER A 149 -15.96 -2.20 -8.62
C SER A 149 -16.44 -0.84 -8.09
N LYS A 150 -15.55 -0.03 -7.51
CA LYS A 150 -15.82 1.33 -7.02
C LYS A 150 -15.07 2.38 -7.85
N ASP A 151 -14.91 2.12 -9.15
CA ASP A 151 -14.19 3.00 -10.04
C ASP A 151 -14.98 4.30 -10.30
N GLU A 152 -14.30 5.42 -10.13
CA GLU A 152 -14.77 6.80 -10.26
C GLU A 152 -13.99 7.53 -11.37
N TRP A 153 -13.31 6.79 -12.25
CA TRP A 153 -12.60 7.34 -13.41
C TRP A 153 -13.50 8.23 -14.28
N GLY A 154 -14.72 7.77 -14.59
CA GLY A 154 -15.72 8.56 -15.33
C GLY A 154 -16.37 9.69 -14.52
N GLN A 155 -16.17 9.73 -13.19
CA GLN A 155 -16.79 10.68 -12.27
C GLN A 155 -15.81 11.82 -11.88
N GLY A 156 -14.99 12.25 -12.84
CA GLY A 156 -13.99 13.31 -12.64
C GLY A 156 -12.55 12.81 -12.51
N GLY A 157 -12.33 11.52 -12.24
CA GLY A 157 -11.00 10.92 -12.17
C GLY A 157 -10.18 11.08 -13.45
N ARG A 158 -10.79 10.86 -14.62
CA ARG A 158 -10.18 11.09 -15.94
C ARG A 158 -9.78 12.55 -16.11
N THR A 159 -10.61 13.48 -15.67
CA THR A 159 -10.34 14.93 -15.74
C THR A 159 -9.15 15.30 -14.84
N PHE A 160 -9.10 14.77 -13.61
CA PHE A 160 -7.97 14.97 -12.71
C PHE A 160 -6.67 14.46 -13.33
N PHE A 161 -6.69 13.23 -13.85
CA PHE A 161 -5.53 12.64 -14.52
C PHE A 161 -5.10 13.46 -15.74
N LYS A 162 -6.07 13.85 -16.59
CA LYS A 162 -5.82 14.70 -17.76
C LYS A 162 -5.15 16.01 -17.37
N ASN A 163 -5.58 16.66 -16.28
CA ASN A 163 -4.97 17.90 -15.82
C ASN A 163 -3.50 17.70 -15.38
N LYS A 164 -3.19 16.57 -14.72
CA LYS A 164 -1.81 16.23 -14.36
C LYS A 164 -0.93 15.97 -15.58
N VAL A 165 -1.45 15.29 -16.61
CA VAL A 165 -0.71 15.09 -17.87
C VAL A 165 -0.56 16.42 -18.63
N ALA A 166 -1.64 17.21 -18.71
CA ALA A 166 -1.68 18.50 -19.38
C ALA A 166 -0.64 19.48 -18.84
N PHE A 167 -0.35 19.41 -17.54
CA PHE A 167 0.68 20.22 -16.90
C PHE A 167 2.06 20.05 -17.59
N PHE A 168 2.43 18.81 -17.93
CA PHE A 168 3.69 18.53 -18.62
C PHE A 168 3.61 18.83 -20.11
N THR A 169 2.55 18.38 -20.79
CA THR A 169 2.41 18.51 -22.24
C THR A 169 2.31 19.97 -22.70
N SER A 170 1.62 20.83 -21.95
CA SER A 170 1.53 22.27 -22.25
C SER A 170 2.84 23.05 -22.09
N SER A 171 3.85 22.44 -21.43
CA SER A 171 5.20 22.99 -21.30
C SER A 171 6.23 22.24 -22.16
N ASN A 172 5.79 21.34 -23.05
CA ASN A 172 6.66 20.43 -23.81
C ASN A 172 7.67 19.67 -22.89
N ALA A 173 7.25 19.37 -21.65
CA ALA A 173 8.05 18.65 -20.67
C ALA A 173 7.75 17.15 -20.70
N LYS A 174 8.73 16.33 -20.29
CA LYS A 174 8.54 14.89 -20.14
C LYS A 174 7.46 14.62 -19.09
N VAL A 175 6.52 13.70 -19.36
CA VAL A 175 5.49 13.32 -18.39
C VAL A 175 6.11 12.42 -17.32
N GLU A 176 6.11 12.87 -16.08
CA GLU A 176 6.71 12.13 -14.95
C GLU A 176 5.64 11.39 -14.13
N PHE A 177 5.83 10.09 -13.93
CA PHE A 177 4.99 9.23 -13.11
C PHE A 177 5.75 8.77 -11.87
N CYS A 178 5.07 8.66 -10.73
CA CYS A 178 5.63 8.04 -9.53
C CYS A 178 4.81 6.81 -9.10
N LEU A 179 5.49 5.71 -8.81
CA LEU A 179 4.89 4.42 -8.50
C LEU A 179 5.56 3.80 -7.26
N PRO A 180 4.95 3.96 -6.07
CA PRO A 180 5.27 3.16 -4.89
C PRO A 180 5.05 1.66 -5.14
N ALA A 181 6.12 0.89 -5.28
CA ALA A 181 6.06 -0.53 -5.66
C ALA A 181 7.42 -1.25 -5.53
N PHE A 182 7.39 -2.58 -5.70
CA PHE A 182 8.58 -3.45 -5.69
C PHE A 182 9.42 -3.35 -4.41
N PRO A 183 8.84 -3.66 -3.23
CA PRO A 183 9.58 -3.62 -1.97
C PRO A 183 10.65 -4.71 -1.89
N CYS A 184 10.20 -5.97 -1.94
CA CYS A 184 10.98 -7.21 -1.91
C CYS A 184 9.99 -8.39 -2.10
N LYS A 185 10.50 -9.60 -2.35
CA LYS A 185 9.66 -10.82 -2.37
C LYS A 185 9.09 -11.10 -0.98
N SER A 186 7.85 -11.62 -0.95
CA SER A 186 7.20 -12.09 0.28
C SER A 186 8.09 -13.06 1.05
N SER A 187 8.11 -12.92 2.38
CA SER A 187 8.80 -13.86 3.27
C SER A 187 8.11 -15.23 3.34
N ASN A 188 6.89 -15.35 2.81
CA ASN A 188 6.19 -16.62 2.72
C ASN A 188 6.60 -17.42 1.47
N THR A 189 7.35 -18.51 1.69
CA THR A 189 7.83 -19.43 0.65
C THR A 189 6.73 -20.23 -0.09
N GLU A 190 5.48 -20.15 0.36
CA GLU A 190 4.30 -20.67 -0.35
C GLU A 190 3.70 -19.68 -1.35
N LYS A 191 4.11 -18.41 -1.31
CA LYS A 191 3.68 -17.37 -2.26
C LYS A 191 4.65 -17.23 -3.42
N VAL A 192 5.94 -17.26 -3.12
CA VAL A 192 7.04 -16.99 -4.08
C VAL A 192 7.98 -18.20 -4.23
N MET A 193 8.82 -18.20 -5.26
CA MET A 193 9.83 -19.26 -5.44
C MET A 193 11.11 -18.99 -4.63
N GLY A 194 11.54 -17.73 -4.56
CA GLY A 194 12.75 -17.32 -3.85
C GLY A 194 12.67 -15.85 -3.44
N THR A 195 13.79 -15.32 -2.95
CA THR A 195 13.89 -13.95 -2.44
C THR A 195 14.24 -12.92 -3.51
N MET A 196 14.75 -13.37 -4.66
CA MET A 196 15.19 -12.51 -5.76
C MET A 196 14.07 -12.28 -6.80
N PRO A 197 14.14 -11.19 -7.58
CA PRO A 197 13.23 -10.94 -8.70
C PRO A 197 13.23 -12.09 -9.71
N ASP A 198 12.03 -12.51 -10.12
CA ASP A 198 11.81 -13.57 -11.10
C ASP A 198 11.09 -13.04 -12.35
N ARG A 199 10.55 -13.94 -13.18
CA ARG A 199 9.85 -13.56 -14.42
C ARG A 199 8.63 -12.67 -14.17
N GLY A 200 8.02 -12.72 -12.99
CA GLY A 200 6.94 -11.80 -12.62
C GLY A 200 7.41 -10.34 -12.65
N GLU A 201 8.53 -10.04 -12.00
CA GLU A 201 9.09 -8.69 -11.96
C GLU A 201 9.55 -8.24 -13.35
N GLU A 202 10.16 -9.14 -14.12
CA GLU A 202 10.58 -8.85 -15.49
C GLU A 202 9.41 -8.40 -16.36
N MET A 203 8.30 -9.12 -16.30
CA MET A 203 7.12 -8.82 -17.09
C MET A 203 6.49 -7.48 -16.69
N ALA A 204 6.45 -7.19 -15.39
CA ALA A 204 5.96 -5.91 -14.91
C ALA A 204 6.84 -4.74 -15.36
N LEU A 205 8.17 -4.88 -15.31
CA LEU A 205 9.10 -3.86 -15.84
C LEU A 205 8.94 -3.66 -17.35
N ARG A 206 8.88 -4.74 -18.13
CA ARG A 206 8.65 -4.66 -19.59
C ARG A 206 7.32 -3.99 -19.94
N MET A 207 6.29 -4.21 -19.14
CA MET A 207 4.99 -3.55 -19.31
C MET A 207 5.12 -2.04 -19.10
N LEU A 208 5.88 -1.58 -18.09
CA LEU A 208 6.14 -0.16 -17.86
C LEU A 208 6.99 0.46 -18.99
N HIS A 209 8.04 -0.23 -19.45
CA HIS A 209 8.84 0.19 -20.61
C HIS A 209 7.99 0.32 -21.88
N SER A 210 7.13 -0.66 -22.14
CA SER A 210 6.23 -0.64 -23.29
C SER A 210 5.26 0.53 -23.20
N PHE A 211 4.66 0.79 -22.03
CA PHE A 211 3.79 1.95 -21.85
C PHE A 211 4.51 3.26 -22.19
N VAL A 212 5.72 3.48 -21.66
CA VAL A 212 6.49 4.69 -21.94
C VAL A 212 6.85 4.80 -23.43
N ARG A 213 7.23 3.69 -24.07
CA ARG A 213 7.50 3.65 -25.52
C ARG A 213 6.27 4.07 -26.34
N GLU A 214 5.08 3.60 -25.98
CA GLU A 214 3.85 4.03 -26.66
C GLU A 214 3.55 5.51 -26.40
N VAL A 215 3.91 6.06 -25.24
CA VAL A 215 3.83 7.52 -24.98
C VAL A 215 4.82 8.29 -25.86
N GLU A 216 6.06 7.82 -26.01
CA GLU A 216 7.08 8.44 -26.90
C GLU A 216 6.61 8.52 -28.35
N ALA A 217 5.83 7.54 -28.82
CA ALA A 217 5.24 7.54 -30.15
C ALA A 217 4.11 8.58 -30.32
N ILE A 218 3.44 8.96 -29.23
CA ILE A 218 2.36 9.96 -29.19
C ILE A 218 2.90 11.38 -28.95
N TYR A 219 3.97 11.49 -28.15
CA TYR A 219 4.45 12.76 -27.61
C TYR A 219 5.98 12.76 -27.49
N THR A 220 6.63 13.63 -28.27
CA THR A 220 8.10 13.62 -28.47
C THR A 220 8.94 13.69 -27.19
N PRO A 221 8.63 14.53 -26.18
CA PRO A 221 9.37 14.52 -24.90
C PRO A 221 9.21 13.21 -24.12
N GLY A 222 8.20 12.40 -24.44
CA GLY A 222 7.96 11.09 -23.86
C GLY A 222 7.49 11.16 -22.40
N ALA A 223 7.78 10.08 -21.69
CA ALA A 223 7.43 9.91 -20.28
C ALA A 223 8.56 9.22 -19.51
N LYS A 224 8.46 9.25 -18.18
CA LYS A 224 9.30 8.46 -17.28
C LYS A 224 8.48 7.92 -16.12
N VAL A 225 8.72 6.67 -15.75
CA VAL A 225 8.14 6.06 -14.55
C VAL A 225 9.22 5.91 -13.48
N TRP A 226 9.07 6.60 -12.36
CA TRP A 226 9.86 6.38 -11.16
C TRP A 226 9.21 5.31 -10.30
N ILE A 227 9.87 4.15 -10.18
CA ILE A 227 9.55 3.18 -9.15
C ILE A 227 10.18 3.67 -7.85
N ILE A 228 9.33 4.00 -6.88
CA ILE A 228 9.76 4.43 -5.57
C ILE A 228 9.58 3.25 -4.63
N SER A 229 10.66 2.51 -4.36
CA SER A 229 10.60 1.30 -3.56
C SER A 229 10.24 1.61 -2.11
N ASP A 230 9.20 0.94 -1.63
CA ASP A 230 8.74 0.96 -0.26
C ASP A 230 9.34 -0.17 0.60
N GLY A 231 10.37 -0.87 0.08
CA GLY A 231 11.03 -1.97 0.78
C GLY A 231 11.57 -1.58 2.15
N HIS A 232 12.39 -0.52 2.20
CA HIS A 232 12.93 0.01 3.46
C HIS A 232 11.85 0.60 4.38
N VAL A 233 10.68 0.98 3.86
CA VAL A 233 9.59 1.47 4.70
C VAL A 233 9.02 0.35 5.57
N PHE A 234 8.96 -0.88 5.04
CA PHE A 234 8.20 -1.98 5.61
C PHE A 234 8.99 -3.25 5.94
N SER A 235 10.27 -3.36 5.57
CA SER A 235 11.08 -4.58 5.69
C SER A 235 10.96 -5.28 7.07
N ASP A 236 11.11 -4.52 8.15
CA ASP A 236 10.95 -5.00 9.53
C ASP A 236 9.49 -5.34 9.91
N CYS A 237 8.50 -4.78 9.23
CA CYS A 237 7.10 -5.16 9.40
C CYS A 237 6.77 -6.48 8.69
N ILE A 238 7.43 -6.78 7.56
CA ILE A 238 7.15 -7.97 6.74
C ILE A 238 8.13 -9.13 6.96
N GLY A 239 9.06 -8.98 7.90
CA GLY A 239 10.01 -10.02 8.28
C GLY A 239 11.09 -10.22 7.21
N VAL A 240 11.61 -9.12 6.68
CA VAL A 240 12.68 -9.12 5.69
C VAL A 240 13.80 -8.21 6.19
N ASP A 241 15.04 -8.68 6.10
CA ASP A 241 16.21 -7.90 6.48
C ASP A 241 16.50 -6.80 5.44
N ASP A 242 17.03 -5.65 5.89
CA ASP A 242 17.34 -4.52 5.01
C ASP A 242 18.35 -4.88 3.92
N ASP A 243 19.40 -5.65 4.26
CA ASP A 243 20.38 -6.13 3.27
C ASP A 243 19.72 -6.95 2.13
N LEU A 244 18.61 -7.65 2.42
CA LEU A 244 17.90 -8.43 1.42
C LEU A 244 17.03 -7.53 0.52
N VAL A 245 16.48 -6.44 1.08
CA VAL A 245 15.82 -5.38 0.29
C VAL A 245 16.82 -4.73 -0.67
N ASP A 246 18.03 -4.42 -0.19
CA ASP A 246 19.11 -3.87 -1.02
C ASP A 246 19.49 -4.82 -2.16
N ALA A 247 19.70 -6.11 -1.84
CA ALA A 247 20.06 -7.12 -2.83
C ALA A 247 18.94 -7.31 -3.88
N TYR A 248 17.68 -7.32 -3.46
CA TYR A 248 16.52 -7.39 -4.34
C TYR A 248 16.46 -6.16 -5.26
N THR A 249 16.63 -4.96 -4.70
CA THR A 249 16.62 -3.69 -5.44
C THR A 249 17.76 -3.62 -6.46
N ALA A 250 18.97 -4.00 -6.08
CA ALA A 250 20.12 -4.05 -6.99
C ALA A 250 19.87 -5.01 -8.16
N SER A 251 19.27 -6.18 -7.90
CA SER A 251 18.90 -7.14 -8.94
C SER A 251 17.82 -6.59 -9.88
N LEU A 252 16.83 -5.86 -9.35
CA LEU A 252 15.82 -5.17 -10.16
C LEU A 252 16.42 -4.08 -11.04
N VAL A 253 17.31 -3.25 -10.50
CA VAL A 253 18.00 -2.19 -11.27
C VAL A 253 18.82 -2.80 -12.40
N GLY A 254 19.57 -3.88 -12.14
CA GLY A 254 20.30 -4.60 -13.19
C GLY A 254 19.38 -5.23 -14.24
N MET A 255 18.22 -5.75 -13.83
CA MET A 255 17.20 -6.24 -14.75
C MET A 255 16.64 -5.11 -15.64
N ASN A 256 16.31 -3.97 -15.04
CA ASN A 256 15.82 -2.80 -15.76
C ASN A 256 16.83 -2.30 -16.79
N ALA A 257 18.12 -2.19 -16.42
CA ALA A 257 19.18 -1.78 -17.33
C ALA A 257 19.30 -2.74 -18.54
N SER A 258 19.12 -4.05 -18.29
CA SER A 258 19.12 -5.06 -19.34
C SER A 258 17.94 -4.90 -20.30
N ILE A 259 16.72 -4.69 -19.77
CA ILE A 259 15.50 -4.43 -20.56
C ILE A 259 15.67 -3.15 -21.39
N ALA A 260 16.11 -2.07 -20.74
CA ALA A 260 16.31 -0.76 -21.36
C ALA A 260 17.31 -0.82 -22.53
N SER A 261 18.37 -1.60 -22.38
CA SER A 261 19.36 -1.84 -23.45
C SER A 261 18.78 -2.63 -24.62
N GLN A 262 17.99 -3.67 -24.33
CA GLN A 262 17.32 -4.49 -25.37
C GLN A 262 16.29 -3.69 -26.16
N GLU A 263 15.56 -2.79 -25.49
CA GLU A 263 14.46 -2.00 -26.06
C GLU A 263 14.88 -0.60 -26.52
N GLN A 264 16.20 -0.30 -26.52
CA GLN A 264 16.80 0.97 -26.95
C GLN A 264 16.18 2.20 -26.26
N GLY A 265 15.87 2.10 -24.97
CA GLY A 265 15.22 3.15 -24.17
C GLY A 265 15.80 3.26 -22.76
N PRO A 266 17.01 3.86 -22.60
CA PRO A 266 17.77 3.83 -21.35
C PRO A 266 17.12 4.56 -20.16
N ASP A 267 16.19 5.49 -20.41
CA ASP A 267 15.65 6.42 -19.38
C ASP A 267 14.13 6.32 -19.17
N ARG A 268 13.50 5.19 -19.54
CA ARG A 268 12.04 5.01 -19.40
C ARG A 268 11.58 4.73 -17.97
N VAL A 269 12.35 3.94 -17.23
CA VAL A 269 12.02 3.52 -15.85
C VAL A 269 13.21 3.77 -14.94
N GLY A 270 12.99 4.56 -13.88
CA GLY A 270 13.98 4.88 -12.85
C GLY A 270 13.60 4.30 -11.48
N PHE A 271 14.56 4.25 -10.56
CA PHE A 271 14.38 3.72 -9.20
C PHE A 271 14.81 4.76 -8.16
N LYS A 272 14.04 4.84 -7.07
CA LYS A 272 14.39 5.54 -5.83
C LYS A 272 13.97 4.68 -4.66
N SER A 273 14.78 4.58 -3.62
CA SER A 273 14.42 3.96 -2.33
C SER A 273 14.14 5.03 -1.27
N LEU A 274 13.59 4.64 -0.12
CA LEU A 274 13.43 5.58 1.01
C LEU A 274 14.75 6.27 1.38
N VAL A 275 15.86 5.54 1.31
CA VAL A 275 17.21 6.05 1.57
C VAL A 275 17.60 7.10 0.52
N ASP A 276 17.35 6.84 -0.77
CA ASP A 276 17.65 7.78 -1.85
C ASP A 276 16.79 9.05 -1.78
N LEU A 277 15.55 8.95 -1.29
CA LEU A 277 14.66 10.10 -1.12
C LEU A 277 15.16 11.08 -0.06
N PHE A 278 15.82 10.58 0.98
CA PHE A 278 16.35 11.42 2.04
C PHE A 278 17.82 11.81 1.84
N ASP A 279 18.62 10.95 1.20
CA ASP A 279 20.06 11.12 0.98
C ASP A 279 20.81 11.59 2.26
N LEU A 280 20.54 10.90 3.37
CA LEU A 280 21.01 11.32 4.70
C LEU A 280 22.52 11.24 4.86
N LYS A 281 23.24 10.55 3.96
CA LYS A 281 24.72 10.49 3.97
C LYS A 281 25.33 11.89 3.89
N SER A 282 24.73 12.77 3.09
CA SER A 282 25.15 14.17 2.95
C SER A 282 25.01 14.98 4.25
N SER A 283 24.15 14.54 5.18
CA SER A 283 23.74 15.28 6.38
C SER A 283 24.04 14.53 7.69
N SER A 284 24.89 13.49 7.65
CA SER A 284 25.07 12.54 8.75
C SER A 284 25.42 13.20 10.10
N HIS A 285 26.27 14.24 10.09
CA HIS A 285 26.63 14.98 11.31
C HIS A 285 25.44 15.71 11.93
N THR A 286 24.65 16.44 11.13
CA THR A 286 23.47 17.16 11.60
C THR A 286 22.47 16.19 12.19
N VAL A 287 22.17 15.09 11.48
CA VAL A 287 21.14 14.15 11.92
C VAL A 287 21.50 13.45 13.23
N SER A 288 22.79 13.16 13.46
CA SER A 288 23.24 12.53 14.71
C SER A 288 22.99 13.38 15.97
N SER A 289 22.79 14.69 15.80
CA SER A 289 22.51 15.63 16.89
C SER A 289 21.01 15.86 17.15
N LEU A 290 20.14 15.33 16.28
CA LEU A 290 18.69 15.52 16.38
C LEU A 290 18.08 14.49 17.33
N ASP A 291 17.16 14.95 18.19
CA ASP A 291 16.32 14.07 19.00
C ASP A 291 15.16 13.54 18.16
N ILE A 292 15.42 12.47 17.39
CA ILE A 292 14.42 11.82 16.54
C ILE A 292 13.85 10.61 17.31
N PRO A 293 12.53 10.54 17.52
CA PRO A 293 11.92 9.41 18.21
C PRO A 293 12.18 8.07 17.52
N ASN A 294 12.50 7.06 18.32
CA ASN A 294 12.55 5.67 17.85
C ASN A 294 11.16 5.20 17.41
N ILE A 295 11.14 4.26 16.46
CA ILE A 295 9.92 3.62 16.00
C ILE A 295 9.78 2.20 16.56
N ASP A 296 8.56 1.69 16.53
CA ASP A 296 8.26 0.34 17.00
C ASP A 296 8.69 -0.71 15.95
N HIS A 297 9.40 -1.74 16.41
CA HIS A 297 9.72 -2.95 15.65
C HIS A 297 9.11 -4.17 16.34
N PHE A 298 8.30 -4.92 15.60
CA PHE A 298 7.60 -6.10 16.15
C PHE A 298 8.17 -7.43 15.69
N LEU A 299 9.06 -7.44 14.70
CA LEU A 299 9.78 -8.61 14.23
C LEU A 299 11.28 -8.41 14.41
N ASN A 300 11.99 -9.50 14.69
CA ASN A 300 13.44 -9.48 14.76
C ASN A 300 14.01 -9.61 13.34
N THR A 301 14.39 -8.49 12.76
CA THR A 301 15.04 -8.39 11.43
C THR A 301 16.32 -7.60 11.58
N LYS A 302 17.28 -7.83 10.67
CA LYS A 302 18.47 -7.00 10.58
C LYS A 302 18.08 -5.67 9.93
N VAL A 303 18.20 -4.61 10.71
CA VAL A 303 17.91 -3.24 10.30
C VAL A 303 19.22 -2.48 10.13
N THR A 304 19.42 -1.83 8.97
CA THR A 304 20.61 -1.00 8.74
C THR A 304 20.41 0.39 9.34
N THR A 305 21.49 1.03 9.78
CA THR A 305 21.42 2.37 10.40
C THR A 305 20.80 3.41 9.46
N GLU A 306 21.13 3.34 8.18
CA GLU A 306 20.65 4.31 7.18
C GLU A 306 19.15 4.15 6.88
N ALA A 307 18.69 2.91 6.68
CA ALA A 307 17.27 2.64 6.48
C ALA A 307 16.46 2.99 7.74
N GLU A 308 16.99 2.69 8.93
CA GLU A 308 16.32 3.00 10.18
C GLU A 308 16.14 4.49 10.40
N LEU A 309 17.22 5.25 10.22
CA LEU A 309 17.16 6.69 10.34
C LEU A 309 16.18 7.30 9.34
N SER A 310 16.14 6.75 8.12
CA SER A 310 15.17 7.14 7.10
C SER A 310 13.72 6.86 7.53
N ARG A 311 13.43 5.71 8.19
CA ARG A 311 12.09 5.44 8.75
C ARG A 311 11.74 6.40 9.88
N GLN A 312 12.69 6.71 10.75
CA GLN A 312 12.48 7.62 11.88
C GLN A 312 12.18 9.04 11.41
N VAL A 313 12.93 9.53 10.40
CA VAL A 313 12.68 10.82 9.74
C VAL A 313 11.31 10.82 9.05
N LEU A 314 10.99 9.76 8.29
CA LEU A 314 9.69 9.60 7.64
C LEU A 314 8.53 9.70 8.65
N MET A 315 8.61 8.93 9.73
CA MET A 315 7.54 8.89 10.72
C MET A 315 7.43 10.23 11.45
N SER A 316 8.55 10.86 11.81
CA SER A 316 8.54 12.14 12.51
C SER A 316 8.01 13.29 11.64
N GLY A 317 8.32 13.30 10.33
CA GLY A 317 7.89 14.37 9.41
C GLY A 317 6.49 14.18 8.83
N CYS A 318 6.03 12.94 8.64
CA CYS A 318 4.87 12.65 7.79
C CYS A 318 3.76 11.82 8.44
N GLN A 319 3.94 11.25 9.64
CA GLN A 319 2.90 10.39 10.23
C GLN A 319 1.65 11.17 10.66
N SER A 320 0.48 10.56 10.49
CA SER A 320 -0.78 11.02 11.08
C SER A 320 -0.83 10.66 12.57
N GLU A 321 -1.82 11.18 13.30
CA GLU A 321 -1.99 10.84 14.70
C GLU A 321 -2.44 9.38 14.91
N LYS A 322 -1.59 8.57 15.55
CA LYS A 322 -1.90 7.16 15.91
C LYS A 322 -3.24 7.03 16.66
N ALA A 323 -3.56 7.99 17.53
CA ALA A 323 -4.79 7.99 18.33
C ALA A 323 -6.06 8.08 17.46
N ASN A 324 -6.02 8.78 16.32
CA ASN A 324 -7.18 8.92 15.44
C ASN A 324 -7.48 7.61 14.71
N LEU A 325 -6.46 6.93 14.17
CA LEU A 325 -6.63 5.59 13.60
C LEU A 325 -7.19 4.62 14.64
N ARG A 326 -6.66 4.66 15.87
CA ARG A 326 -7.12 3.79 16.96
C ARG A 326 -8.58 4.03 17.31
N ARG A 327 -8.98 5.30 17.50
CA ARG A 327 -10.36 5.69 17.80
C ARG A 327 -11.33 5.19 16.73
N ARG A 328 -10.96 5.29 15.45
CA ARG A 328 -11.79 4.86 14.32
C ARG A 328 -11.97 3.35 14.26
N ILE A 329 -10.88 2.60 14.50
CA ILE A 329 -10.93 1.14 14.64
C ILE A 329 -11.86 0.75 15.80
N ASP A 330 -11.71 1.40 16.96
CA ASP A 330 -12.50 1.11 18.16
C ASP A 330 -13.98 1.49 17.97
N SER A 331 -14.27 2.56 17.22
CA SER A 331 -15.63 2.98 16.82
C SER A 331 -16.27 2.11 15.74
N GLN A 332 -15.53 1.11 15.21
CA GLN A 332 -15.97 0.19 14.16
C GLN A 332 -16.38 0.87 12.85
N GLU A 333 -15.68 1.92 12.44
CA GLU A 333 -15.93 2.56 11.16
C GLU A 333 -15.76 1.54 10.00
N PRO A 334 -16.77 1.33 9.13
CA PRO A 334 -16.78 0.18 8.22
C PRO A 334 -15.58 0.09 7.27
N SER A 335 -15.19 1.20 6.63
CA SER A 335 -14.09 1.26 5.66
C SER A 335 -12.73 0.99 6.33
N ILE A 336 -12.47 1.65 7.45
CA ILE A 336 -11.22 1.53 8.21
C ILE A 336 -11.09 0.15 8.84
N LEU A 337 -12.18 -0.38 9.39
CA LEU A 337 -12.17 -1.70 10.01
C LEU A 337 -11.96 -2.80 8.97
N ALA A 338 -12.60 -2.70 7.80
CA ALA A 338 -12.38 -3.63 6.69
C ALA A 338 -10.91 -3.62 6.25
N LEU A 339 -10.32 -2.43 6.15
CA LEU A 339 -8.93 -2.23 5.78
C LEU A 339 -7.95 -2.83 6.80
N TYR A 340 -8.12 -2.49 8.08
CA TYR A 340 -7.32 -3.04 9.17
C TYR A 340 -7.41 -4.56 9.27
N ARG A 341 -8.61 -5.13 9.11
CA ARG A 341 -8.80 -6.58 9.06
C ARG A 341 -8.14 -7.22 7.84
N GLY A 342 -8.19 -6.56 6.70
CA GLY A 342 -7.52 -6.99 5.47
C GLY A 342 -6.01 -7.09 5.67
N PHE A 343 -5.37 -6.02 6.15
CA PHE A 343 -3.94 -6.02 6.51
C PHE A 343 -3.61 -7.09 7.54
N SER A 344 -4.42 -7.24 8.60
CA SER A 344 -4.19 -8.27 9.62
C SER A 344 -4.29 -9.69 9.07
N ARG A 345 -5.16 -9.95 8.09
CA ARG A 345 -5.26 -11.26 7.44
C ARG A 345 -4.06 -11.50 6.53
N PHE A 346 -3.70 -10.49 5.75
CA PHE A 346 -2.52 -10.52 4.88
C PHE A 346 -1.25 -10.81 5.69
N MET A 347 -1.02 -10.08 6.79
CA MET A 347 0.15 -10.29 7.64
C MET A 347 0.15 -11.63 8.36
N LEU A 348 -1.03 -12.16 8.70
CA LEU A 348 -1.13 -13.49 9.27
C LEU A 348 -0.69 -14.58 8.28
N GLU A 349 -0.98 -14.39 6.99
CA GLU A 349 -0.55 -15.28 5.91
C GLU A 349 0.95 -15.11 5.61
N ASP A 350 1.44 -13.88 5.43
CA ASP A 350 2.84 -13.63 5.07
C ASP A 350 3.80 -14.07 6.17
N LEU A 351 3.41 -13.91 7.43
CA LEU A 351 4.21 -14.34 8.57
C LEU A 351 3.90 -15.77 9.01
N ASP A 352 3.17 -16.59 8.24
CA ASP A 352 2.81 -17.94 8.70
C ASP A 352 4.02 -18.88 8.77
N LEU A 353 4.91 -18.77 7.78
CA LEU A 353 6.10 -19.60 7.61
C LEU A 353 7.41 -18.92 8.02
N HIS A 354 7.35 -17.66 8.44
CA HIS A 354 8.55 -16.89 8.79
C HIS A 354 9.27 -17.52 10.01
N PRO A 355 10.62 -17.64 10.01
CA PRO A 355 11.36 -18.32 11.08
C PRO A 355 11.06 -17.83 12.50
N TYR A 356 10.83 -16.52 12.66
CA TYR A 356 10.50 -15.91 13.95
C TYR A 356 9.10 -16.28 14.47
N THR A 357 8.14 -16.48 13.58
CA THR A 357 6.71 -16.66 13.91
C THR A 357 6.26 -18.10 13.80
N LYS A 358 7.01 -18.96 13.11
CA LYS A 358 6.76 -20.40 12.99
C LYS A 358 6.67 -21.11 14.35
N PRO A 359 7.51 -20.80 15.36
CA PRO A 359 7.40 -21.40 16.70
C PRO A 359 6.21 -20.89 17.52
N MET A 360 5.57 -19.79 17.12
CA MET A 360 4.47 -19.18 17.87
C MET A 360 3.16 -19.95 17.69
N SER A 361 2.34 -19.99 18.73
CA SER A 361 0.96 -20.46 18.62
C SER A 361 0.14 -19.56 17.67
N ARG A 362 -0.94 -20.12 17.10
CA ARG A 362 -1.86 -19.36 16.24
C ARG A 362 -2.41 -18.09 16.89
N SER A 363 -2.65 -18.11 18.21
CA SER A 363 -3.12 -16.95 18.96
C SER A 363 -2.05 -15.86 19.09
N GLN A 364 -0.79 -16.25 19.37
CA GLN A 364 0.34 -15.32 19.42
C GLN A 364 0.60 -14.69 18.05
N ARG A 365 0.63 -15.50 16.98
CA ARG A 365 0.80 -15.00 15.60
C ARG A 365 -0.28 -14.01 15.20
N LYS A 366 -1.55 -14.29 15.55
CA LYS A 366 -2.66 -13.36 15.32
C LYS A 366 -2.47 -12.04 16.06
N LYS A 367 -2.08 -12.07 17.34
CA LYS A 367 -1.82 -10.84 18.12
C LYS A 367 -0.67 -10.02 17.53
N LEU A 368 0.39 -10.69 17.07
CA LEU A 368 1.52 -10.05 16.39
C LEU A 368 1.09 -9.41 15.06
N SER A 369 0.37 -10.15 14.22
CA SER A 369 -0.10 -9.69 12.91
C SER A 369 -0.94 -8.42 13.02
N VAL A 370 -1.77 -8.33 14.07
CA VAL A 370 -2.58 -7.14 14.38
C VAL A 370 -1.71 -5.92 14.73
N LYS A 371 -0.64 -6.09 15.53
CA LYS A 371 0.30 -5.00 15.88
C LYS A 371 1.07 -4.52 14.65
N VAL A 372 1.63 -5.47 13.90
CA VAL A 372 2.37 -5.20 12.66
C VAL A 372 1.48 -4.47 11.64
N SER A 373 0.23 -4.91 11.48
CA SER A 373 -0.72 -4.27 10.55
C SER A 373 -1.03 -2.83 10.90
N PHE A 374 -1.09 -2.50 12.19
CA PHE A 374 -1.29 -1.12 12.63
C PHE A 374 -0.12 -0.23 12.19
N GLU A 375 1.13 -0.66 12.45
CA GLU A 375 2.30 0.11 12.01
C GLU A 375 2.44 0.16 10.49
N MET A 376 2.14 -0.92 9.76
CA MET A 376 2.14 -0.87 8.30
C MET A 376 1.16 0.16 7.75
N ILE A 377 -0.03 0.29 8.32
CA ILE A 377 -1.00 1.31 7.90
C ILE A 377 -0.45 2.71 8.20
N MET A 378 0.11 2.93 9.39
CA MET A 378 0.70 4.23 9.76
C MET A 378 1.87 4.60 8.85
N ARG A 379 2.78 3.67 8.58
CA ARG A 379 3.95 3.88 7.71
C ARG A 379 3.55 4.06 6.26
N ASN A 380 2.55 3.34 5.76
CA ASN A 380 2.02 3.54 4.42
C ASN A 380 1.40 4.93 4.26
N GLN A 381 0.64 5.39 5.25
CA GLN A 381 0.10 6.75 5.23
C GLN A 381 1.23 7.80 5.28
N ALA A 382 2.21 7.64 6.17
CA ALA A 382 3.36 8.54 6.26
C ALA A 382 4.15 8.57 4.94
N TYR A 383 4.40 7.41 4.34
CA TYR A 383 5.11 7.30 3.06
C TYR A 383 4.30 7.92 1.91
N SER A 384 2.98 7.72 1.92
CA SER A 384 2.07 8.38 1.01
C SER A 384 2.17 9.91 1.14
N ASN A 385 2.25 10.43 2.35
CA ASN A 385 2.42 11.85 2.63
C ASN A 385 3.78 12.38 2.13
N LEU A 386 4.86 11.64 2.36
CA LEU A 386 6.21 12.01 1.87
C LEU A 386 6.26 12.08 0.34
N VAL A 387 5.73 11.07 -0.36
CA VAL A 387 5.73 11.03 -1.82
C VAL A 387 4.94 12.22 -2.40
N GLU A 388 3.88 12.65 -1.73
CA GLU A 388 3.09 13.81 -2.14
C GLU A 388 3.88 15.12 -2.02
N LEU A 389 4.65 15.29 -0.93
CA LEU A 389 5.54 16.44 -0.77
C LEU A 389 6.69 16.42 -1.79
N LEU A 390 7.34 15.27 -2.00
CA LEU A 390 8.53 15.20 -2.85
C LEU A 390 8.22 15.21 -4.35
N PHE A 391 7.05 14.73 -4.76
CA PHE A 391 6.67 14.58 -6.17
C PHE A 391 5.29 15.18 -6.48
N PRO A 392 5.05 16.46 -6.14
CA PRO A 392 3.70 17.03 -6.20
C PRO A 392 3.16 17.13 -7.63
N ASP A 393 4.05 17.23 -8.62
CA ASP A 393 3.68 17.35 -10.03
C ASP A 393 3.45 16.00 -10.70
N HIS A 394 4.05 14.93 -10.18
CA HIS A 394 4.05 13.63 -10.86
C HIS A 394 2.65 13.01 -10.88
N VAL A 395 2.37 12.27 -11.94
CA VAL A 395 1.17 11.45 -12.01
C VAL A 395 1.36 10.25 -11.08
N ARG A 396 0.52 10.18 -10.04
CA ARG A 396 0.71 9.23 -8.94
C ARG A 396 0.00 7.90 -9.20
N LEU A 397 0.81 6.88 -9.49
CA LEU A 397 0.37 5.52 -9.74
C LEU A 397 0.34 4.71 -8.43
N SER A 398 -0.37 3.57 -8.44
CA SER A 398 -0.50 2.70 -7.26
C SER A 398 -0.72 1.24 -7.64
N ILE A 399 -0.20 0.33 -6.82
CA ILE A 399 -0.42 -1.12 -6.93
C ILE A 399 -1.63 -1.62 -6.14
N HIS A 400 -2.31 -0.71 -5.44
CA HIS A 400 -3.56 -1.00 -4.77
C HIS A 400 -4.75 -0.59 -5.62
N ALA A 401 -5.88 -1.27 -5.43
CA ALA A 401 -7.13 -0.82 -6.02
C ALA A 401 -7.54 0.53 -5.39
N HIS A 402 -7.65 1.55 -6.23
CA HIS A 402 -8.21 2.86 -5.88
C HIS A 402 -9.51 3.09 -6.64
N THR A 403 -10.28 4.08 -6.20
CA THR A 403 -11.42 4.61 -6.94
C THR A 403 -10.99 5.30 -8.23
N ASN A 404 -9.70 5.59 -8.43
CA ASN A 404 -9.19 6.32 -9.60
C ASN A 404 -9.84 7.72 -9.78
N SER A 405 -10.34 8.33 -8.71
CA SER A 405 -10.81 9.73 -8.68
C SER A 405 -9.67 10.76 -8.49
N GLY A 406 -8.42 10.29 -8.38
CA GLY A 406 -7.28 11.08 -7.96
C GLY A 406 -7.15 11.13 -6.43
N PRO A 407 -5.97 11.50 -5.88
CA PRO A 407 -4.73 11.74 -6.61
C PRO A 407 -4.03 10.45 -7.06
N LYS A 408 -4.44 9.28 -6.57
CA LYS A 408 -3.81 7.97 -6.83
C LYS A 408 -4.57 7.14 -7.86
N PHE A 409 -3.85 6.60 -8.84
CA PHE A 409 -4.41 5.78 -9.91
C PHE A 409 -3.86 4.35 -9.87
N GLY A 410 -4.75 3.37 -9.70
CA GLY A 410 -4.39 1.96 -9.66
C GLY A 410 -3.91 1.48 -11.03
N VAL A 411 -2.78 0.75 -11.06
CA VAL A 411 -2.21 0.18 -12.29
C VAL A 411 -2.05 -1.32 -12.21
N ARG A 412 -2.25 -1.98 -13.34
CA ARG A 412 -1.97 -3.41 -13.53
C ARG A 412 -0.46 -3.61 -13.64
N MET A 413 0.02 -4.76 -13.15
CA MET A 413 1.42 -5.19 -13.28
C MET A 413 1.63 -6.26 -14.36
N PHE A 414 0.54 -6.72 -14.98
CA PHE A 414 0.56 -7.77 -15.99
C PHE A 414 -0.39 -7.42 -17.13
N ASP A 415 0.04 -7.67 -18.36
CA ASP A 415 -0.79 -7.52 -19.54
C ASP A 415 -1.80 -8.69 -19.64
N LYS A 416 -3.09 -8.38 -19.51
CA LYS A 416 -4.18 -9.37 -19.57
C LYS A 416 -4.24 -10.15 -20.88
N LYS A 417 -3.66 -9.62 -21.97
CA LYS A 417 -3.61 -10.32 -23.26
C LYS A 417 -2.73 -11.57 -23.20
N PHE A 418 -1.66 -11.53 -22.40
CA PHE A 418 -0.64 -12.57 -22.37
C PHE A 418 -0.54 -13.26 -20.99
N VAL A 419 -1.11 -12.66 -19.96
CA VAL A 419 -0.96 -13.07 -18.56
C VAL A 419 -2.30 -13.27 -17.89
N LYS A 420 -2.48 -14.44 -17.27
CA LYS A 420 -3.70 -14.77 -16.51
C LYS A 420 -3.37 -15.01 -15.04
N THR A 421 -4.06 -14.34 -14.13
CA THR A 421 -3.98 -14.70 -12.72
C THR A 421 -4.98 -15.79 -12.41
N VAL A 422 -4.52 -16.87 -11.78
CA VAL A 422 -5.32 -18.07 -11.50
C VAL A 422 -5.22 -18.46 -10.03
N ARG A 423 -6.23 -19.20 -9.54
CA ARG A 423 -6.27 -19.74 -8.18
C ARG A 423 -6.04 -21.25 -8.13
N SER A 424 -6.03 -21.93 -9.27
CA SER A 424 -5.71 -23.36 -9.39
C SER A 424 -5.10 -23.63 -10.78
N ILE A 425 -4.55 -24.82 -10.97
CA ILE A 425 -3.91 -25.23 -12.24
C ILE A 425 -4.91 -25.98 -13.12
N GLU A 426 -5.91 -26.59 -12.51
CA GLU A 426 -7.00 -27.31 -13.14
C GLU A 426 -7.93 -26.34 -13.85
N ASP A 427 -8.31 -25.26 -13.15
CA ASP A 427 -9.15 -24.19 -13.63
C ASP A 427 -8.29 -22.98 -14.01
N CYS A 428 -7.79 -23.04 -15.25
CA CYS A 428 -7.01 -21.97 -15.87
C CYS A 428 -7.88 -20.84 -16.45
N THR A 429 -9.15 -20.73 -16.03
CA THR A 429 -9.94 -19.53 -16.29
C THR A 429 -9.35 -18.37 -15.49
N GLU A 430 -9.36 -17.16 -16.07
CA GLU A 430 -8.91 -15.98 -15.34
C GLU A 430 -9.78 -15.85 -14.09
N SER A 431 -9.16 -15.70 -12.92
CA SER A 431 -9.95 -15.49 -11.71
C SER A 431 -10.56 -14.09 -11.76
N GLU A 432 -11.68 -13.95 -12.47
CA GLU A 432 -12.53 -12.76 -12.44
C GLU A 432 -13.28 -12.75 -11.12
N GLY A 433 -12.60 -12.29 -10.09
CA GLY A 433 -13.22 -12.06 -8.81
C GLY A 433 -12.29 -11.27 -7.91
N PRO A 434 -12.82 -10.36 -7.07
CA PRO A 434 -12.01 -9.75 -6.04
C PRO A 434 -11.30 -10.88 -5.29
N SER A 435 -9.98 -10.75 -5.07
CA SER A 435 -9.34 -11.53 -4.02
C SER A 435 -10.21 -11.38 -2.76
N CYS A 436 -10.29 -12.43 -1.93
CA CYS A 436 -10.98 -12.34 -0.64
C CYS A 436 -10.50 -11.16 0.23
N ASP A 437 -9.39 -10.53 -0.16
CA ASP A 437 -8.82 -9.34 0.40
C ASP A 437 -9.11 -8.15 -0.55
N LEU A 438 -9.77 -7.12 -0.03
CA LEU A 438 -10.12 -5.85 -0.69
C LEU A 438 -8.89 -5.04 -1.22
N LEU A 439 -7.70 -5.63 -1.23
CA LEU A 439 -6.42 -4.92 -1.19
C LEU A 439 -5.50 -5.10 -2.40
N HIS A 440 -5.60 -6.18 -3.19
CA HIS A 440 -4.52 -6.53 -4.12
C HIS A 440 -4.92 -6.73 -5.57
N ILE A 441 -4.38 -5.85 -6.41
CA ILE A 441 -3.98 -6.17 -7.77
C ILE A 441 -2.89 -7.25 -7.66
N PRO A 442 -2.91 -8.33 -8.48
CA PRO A 442 -1.86 -9.34 -8.46
C PRO A 442 -0.49 -8.69 -8.68
N THR A 443 0.41 -8.86 -7.72
CA THR A 443 1.74 -8.26 -7.72
C THR A 443 2.82 -9.33 -7.87
N PRO A 444 3.91 -9.04 -8.61
CA PRO A 444 5.01 -9.98 -8.81
C PRO A 444 5.64 -10.53 -7.53
N TRP A 445 5.79 -9.69 -6.51
CA TRP A 445 6.50 -10.05 -5.28
C TRP A 445 5.69 -10.91 -4.31
N HIS A 446 4.41 -11.14 -4.59
CA HIS A 446 3.52 -12.00 -3.80
C HIS A 446 3.12 -13.29 -4.54
N ASN A 447 3.66 -13.51 -5.74
CA ASN A 447 3.31 -14.62 -6.61
C ASN A 447 4.58 -15.14 -7.31
N CYS A 448 4.39 -16.19 -8.10
CA CYS A 448 5.33 -16.64 -9.11
C CYS A 448 4.61 -16.80 -10.44
N THR A 449 5.36 -17.07 -11.51
CA THR A 449 4.81 -17.33 -12.83
C THR A 449 5.00 -18.78 -13.25
N PHE A 450 4.04 -19.31 -13.99
CA PHE A 450 4.19 -20.57 -14.70
C PHE A 450 3.69 -20.49 -16.15
N GLN A 451 4.15 -21.44 -16.96
CA GLN A 451 3.77 -21.58 -18.35
C GLN A 451 3.58 -23.06 -18.68
N PHE A 452 2.56 -23.38 -19.48
CA PHE A 452 2.45 -24.73 -20.05
C PHE A 452 3.41 -24.88 -21.22
N MET A 453 4.08 -26.03 -21.35
CA MET A 453 5.08 -26.29 -22.41
C MET A 453 4.57 -25.98 -23.83
N ASP A 454 3.28 -26.21 -24.09
CA ASP A 454 2.65 -26.03 -25.41
C ASP A 454 1.83 -24.72 -25.53
N SER A 455 1.95 -23.80 -24.57
CA SER A 455 1.14 -22.56 -24.54
C SER A 455 2.00 -21.31 -24.45
N PRO A 456 1.70 -20.25 -25.22
CA PRO A 456 2.36 -18.96 -25.07
C PRO A 456 1.85 -18.15 -23.85
N ILE A 457 0.75 -18.58 -23.24
CA ILE A 457 0.13 -17.88 -22.10
C ILE A 457 0.93 -18.11 -20.83
N ILE A 458 1.18 -17.03 -20.11
CA ILE A 458 1.83 -17.06 -18.80
C ILE A 458 0.77 -16.92 -17.73
N TYR A 459 0.93 -17.65 -16.64
CA TYR A 459 0.01 -17.66 -15.52
C TYR A 459 0.70 -17.15 -14.27
N VAL A 460 -0.02 -16.38 -13.46
CA VAL A 460 0.44 -15.86 -12.17
C VAL A 460 -0.32 -16.58 -11.06
N VAL A 461 0.43 -17.16 -10.11
CA VAL A 461 -0.13 -17.96 -9.02
C VAL A 461 0.81 -17.99 -7.82
N LYS A 462 0.28 -18.36 -6.64
CA LYS A 462 1.11 -18.67 -5.46
C LYS A 462 1.92 -19.94 -5.70
N SER A 463 3.20 -19.94 -5.34
CA SER A 463 4.12 -21.05 -5.60
C SER A 463 3.69 -22.39 -4.99
N LYS A 464 2.98 -22.36 -3.86
CA LYS A 464 2.38 -23.55 -3.23
C LYS A 464 1.52 -24.35 -4.19
N ILE A 465 0.70 -23.68 -4.99
CA ILE A 465 -0.26 -24.35 -5.87
C ILE A 465 0.48 -25.22 -6.90
N ILE A 466 1.60 -24.71 -7.42
CA ILE A 466 2.46 -25.45 -8.35
C ILE A 466 3.21 -26.58 -7.62
N LYS A 467 3.77 -26.29 -6.44
CA LYS A 467 4.51 -27.28 -5.64
C LYS A 467 3.62 -28.46 -5.25
N ASP A 468 2.40 -28.20 -4.79
CA ASP A 468 1.42 -29.22 -4.42
C ASP A 468 0.97 -30.04 -5.65
N ALA A 469 0.80 -29.40 -6.82
CA ALA A 469 0.45 -30.08 -8.07
C ALA A 469 1.59 -30.98 -8.61
N LEU A 470 2.85 -30.55 -8.49
CA LEU A 470 4.02 -31.37 -8.80
C LEU A 470 4.13 -32.56 -7.84
N GLN A 471 3.91 -32.33 -6.54
CA GLN A 471 4.01 -33.38 -5.51
C GLN A 471 2.91 -34.44 -5.65
N SER A 472 1.69 -34.03 -6.04
CA SER A 472 0.57 -34.93 -6.28
C SER A 472 0.61 -35.64 -7.63
N GLY A 473 1.56 -35.29 -8.51
CA GLY A 473 1.67 -35.85 -9.86
C GLY A 473 0.59 -35.35 -10.83
N LEU A 474 -0.18 -34.32 -10.48
CA LEU A 474 -1.17 -33.69 -11.36
C LEU A 474 -0.52 -33.06 -12.59
N VAL A 475 0.68 -32.52 -12.41
CA VAL A 475 1.50 -31.94 -13.46
C VAL A 475 2.93 -32.44 -13.38
N GLU A 476 3.61 -32.45 -14.52
CA GLU A 476 5.04 -32.72 -14.63
C GLU A 476 5.77 -31.46 -15.08
N GLY A 477 7.06 -31.37 -14.76
CA GLY A 477 7.91 -30.22 -15.11
C GLY A 477 8.68 -29.71 -13.89
N GLY A 478 8.95 -28.40 -13.85
CA GLY A 478 9.67 -27.83 -12.74
C GLY A 478 10.07 -26.38 -12.92
N TRP A 479 10.93 -25.91 -12.02
CA TRP A 479 11.51 -24.59 -12.09
C TRP A 479 12.55 -24.52 -13.21
N VAL A 480 12.41 -23.54 -14.08
CA VAL A 480 13.39 -23.19 -15.10
C VAL A 480 14.21 -22.01 -14.58
N GLU A 481 15.50 -22.23 -14.38
CA GLU A 481 16.40 -21.17 -13.95
C GLU A 481 16.50 -20.04 -14.98
N GLY A 482 16.67 -18.83 -14.46
CA GLY A 482 16.80 -17.64 -15.30
C GLY A 482 18.04 -17.70 -16.19
N ARG A 483 17.92 -17.15 -17.40
CA ARG A 483 19.01 -16.91 -18.36
C ARG A 483 19.09 -15.40 -18.66
N PRO A 484 20.20 -14.90 -19.23
CA PRO A 484 20.27 -13.51 -19.66
C PRO A 484 19.07 -13.15 -20.55
N GLY A 485 18.29 -12.14 -20.15
CA GLY A 485 17.09 -11.70 -20.86
C GLY A 485 15.81 -12.50 -20.61
N LYS A 486 15.81 -13.55 -19.77
CA LYS A 486 14.59 -14.26 -19.34
C LYS A 486 14.76 -14.81 -17.91
N ARG A 487 14.04 -14.25 -16.94
CA ARG A 487 14.12 -14.66 -15.53
C ARG A 487 13.39 -15.99 -15.26
N GLY A 488 13.67 -16.58 -14.10
CA GLY A 488 13.18 -17.91 -13.75
C GLY A 488 11.65 -17.95 -13.61
N TYR A 489 11.07 -19.11 -13.95
CA TYR A 489 9.64 -19.38 -13.92
C TYR A 489 9.39 -20.89 -13.85
N PHE A 490 8.16 -21.31 -13.56
CA PHE A 490 7.79 -22.72 -13.65
C PHE A 490 7.34 -23.10 -15.07
N GLU A 491 7.88 -24.19 -15.60
CA GLU A 491 7.43 -24.77 -16.87
C GLU A 491 6.84 -26.15 -16.59
N ILE A 492 5.56 -26.32 -16.94
CA ILE A 492 4.78 -27.52 -16.57
C ILE A 492 3.98 -28.07 -17.76
N ARG A 493 3.57 -29.34 -17.66
CA ARG A 493 2.56 -29.97 -18.52
C ARG A 493 1.58 -30.75 -17.67
N LYS A 494 0.32 -30.85 -18.10
CA LYS A 494 -0.66 -31.70 -17.42
C LYS A 494 -0.25 -33.18 -17.60
N SER A 495 -0.23 -33.93 -16.51
CA SER A 495 0.02 -35.37 -16.58
C SER A 495 -1.09 -36.04 -17.38
N GLN A 496 -0.75 -36.95 -18.28
CA GLN A 496 -1.78 -37.76 -18.93
C GLN A 496 -2.49 -38.60 -17.87
N PRO A 497 -3.83 -38.76 -17.93
CA PRO A 497 -4.51 -39.68 -17.04
C PRO A 497 -3.88 -41.07 -17.22
N GLN A 498 -3.29 -41.62 -16.16
CA GLN A 498 -2.89 -43.01 -16.21
C GLN A 498 -4.14 -43.86 -16.51
N PRO A 499 -4.09 -44.80 -17.48
CA PRO A 499 -5.15 -45.77 -17.61
C PRO A 499 -5.32 -46.48 -16.25
N PRO A 500 -6.56 -46.77 -15.81
CA PRO A 500 -6.77 -47.43 -14.52
C PRO A 500 -5.92 -48.69 -14.50
N SER A 501 -5.02 -48.79 -13.52
CA SER A 501 -4.18 -49.97 -13.36
C SER A 501 -5.10 -51.18 -13.21
N THR A 502 -5.00 -52.09 -14.17
CA THR A 502 -5.66 -53.39 -14.18
C THR A 502 -5.61 -54.02 -12.80
N GLU A 503 -6.78 -54.43 -12.34
CA GLU A 503 -7.04 -55.16 -11.11
C GLU A 503 -5.91 -56.14 -10.77
N THR A 504 -5.35 -55.99 -9.57
CA THR A 504 -4.48 -57.00 -9.00
C THR A 504 -5.29 -58.28 -8.82
N GLU A 505 -4.91 -59.30 -9.59
CA GLU A 505 -5.46 -60.65 -9.58
C GLU A 505 -5.64 -61.20 -8.15
N LYS A 506 -6.87 -61.65 -7.86
CA LYS A 506 -7.16 -62.53 -6.73
C LYS A 506 -6.42 -63.86 -6.91
N LYS A 507 -5.56 -64.22 -5.95
CA LYS A 507 -5.02 -65.59 -5.83
C LYS A 507 -6.10 -66.56 -5.28
N PRO A 508 -6.09 -67.83 -5.71
CA PRO A 508 -7.16 -68.79 -5.45
C PRO A 508 -7.07 -69.45 -4.07
N ALA A 509 -8.23 -69.92 -3.60
CA ALA A 509 -8.45 -70.61 -2.34
C ALA A 509 -7.91 -72.05 -2.34
N MET A 510 -7.44 -72.52 -1.18
CA MET A 510 -7.18 -73.93 -0.88
C MET A 510 -7.96 -74.32 0.39
N GLU A 511 -8.98 -75.17 0.21
CA GLU A 511 -9.68 -75.98 1.22
C GLU A 511 -8.69 -76.94 1.94
N LYS A 512 -8.81 -77.50 3.16
CA LYS A 512 -9.87 -78.02 4.07
C LYS A 512 -9.14 -78.23 5.44
N SER A 513 -9.69 -78.37 6.66
CA SER A 513 -10.77 -79.25 7.12
C SER A 513 -11.21 -78.94 8.58
N ALA A 514 -12.53 -79.00 8.79
CA ALA A 514 -13.35 -79.39 9.95
C ALA A 514 -12.78 -79.50 11.39
N SER A 515 -13.49 -78.88 12.34
CA SER A 515 -14.32 -79.62 13.32
C SER A 515 -15.41 -78.72 13.91
N LYS A 516 -16.68 -79.11 13.74
CA LYS A 516 -17.87 -78.51 14.36
C LYS A 516 -18.03 -78.99 15.80
N GLN A 517 -18.36 -78.07 16.71
CA GLN A 517 -19.35 -78.29 17.77
C GLN A 517 -20.15 -77.00 17.97
N GLU A 518 -21.47 -77.14 17.88
CA GLU A 518 -22.49 -76.09 17.81
C GLU A 518 -22.97 -75.68 19.21
N ALA A 519 -23.12 -74.38 19.44
CA ALA A 519 -24.04 -73.81 20.42
C ALA A 519 -24.71 -72.59 19.78
N VAL A 520 -26.00 -72.73 19.50
CA VAL A 520 -26.88 -71.83 18.76
C VAL A 520 -27.66 -70.97 19.74
N VAL A 521 -27.66 -69.63 19.60
CA VAL A 521 -28.81 -68.78 19.92
C VAL A 521 -28.83 -67.56 18.98
N GLU A 522 -29.92 -67.47 18.19
CA GLU A 522 -30.32 -66.33 17.35
C GLU A 522 -30.74 -65.11 18.18
N LEU A 523 -30.52 -63.91 17.64
CA LEU A 523 -31.21 -62.69 18.08
C LEU A 523 -31.60 -61.87 16.84
N GLN A 524 -32.88 -61.95 16.46
CA GLN A 524 -33.58 -60.99 15.60
C GLN A 524 -34.61 -60.20 16.42
N VAL A 525 -34.61 -58.89 16.18
CA VAL A 525 -35.71 -57.90 16.20
C VAL A 525 -36.72 -57.92 17.36
N SER A 526 -36.85 -56.77 18.03
CA SER A 526 -38.09 -56.42 18.75
C SER A 526 -38.47 -54.96 18.52
N GLN A 527 -39.52 -54.77 17.72
CA GLN A 527 -40.40 -53.60 17.76
C GLN A 527 -41.40 -53.77 18.91
N LYS A 528 -41.78 -52.68 19.59
CA LYS A 528 -43.05 -52.63 20.34
C LYS A 528 -43.74 -51.25 20.23
N PRO A 529 -45.08 -51.19 20.39
CA PRO A 529 -45.94 -50.17 19.80
C PRO A 529 -46.55 -49.17 20.80
N ALA A 530 -47.26 -48.19 20.24
CA ALA A 530 -47.94 -47.06 20.88
C ALA A 530 -49.18 -47.42 21.73
N ARG A 531 -49.52 -46.53 22.69
CA ARG A 531 -50.91 -46.24 23.10
C ARG A 531 -51.05 -44.87 23.79
N GLN A 532 -52.28 -44.36 23.72
CA GLN A 532 -52.74 -42.97 23.72
C GLN A 532 -52.78 -42.23 25.07
N SER A 533 -52.79 -40.89 24.91
CA SER A 533 -53.29 -39.82 25.81
C SER A 533 -54.54 -40.18 26.62
N ILE A 534 -54.60 -39.71 27.87
CA ILE A 534 -55.72 -38.93 28.44
C ILE A 534 -55.17 -37.94 29.48
N MET A 535 -55.82 -36.78 29.49
CA MET A 535 -55.54 -35.49 30.10
C MET A 535 -56.15 -35.42 31.52
N GLN A 536 -55.53 -34.64 32.43
CA GLN A 536 -56.16 -33.57 33.24
C GLN A 536 -55.56 -33.37 34.65
N HIS A 537 -54.95 -32.18 34.78
CA HIS A 537 -55.11 -31.13 35.81
C HIS A 537 -54.89 -31.34 37.31
N SER A 538 -54.17 -30.30 37.81
CA SER A 538 -54.18 -29.67 39.15
C SER A 538 -53.37 -30.38 40.24
N GLY A 539 -52.58 -29.72 41.07
CA GLY A 539 -52.26 -28.30 41.21
C GLY A 539 -51.40 -28.08 42.47
N VAL A 540 -50.63 -26.99 42.42
CA VAL A 540 -50.20 -26.12 43.54
C VAL A 540 -49.33 -26.72 44.68
N LEU A 541 -48.07 -26.25 44.80
CA LEU A 541 -47.55 -25.28 45.80
C LEU A 541 -46.03 -25.43 45.99
N GLY A 542 -45.32 -24.30 46.14
CA GLY A 542 -44.10 -24.26 46.97
C GLY A 542 -42.80 -23.81 46.30
N SER A 543 -42.62 -22.49 46.23
CA SER A 543 -41.38 -21.76 45.95
C SER A 543 -40.15 -22.21 46.77
N LEU A 544 -38.93 -22.05 46.23
CA LEU A 544 -38.09 -20.87 46.49
C LEU A 544 -36.74 -20.91 45.72
N VAL A 545 -36.54 -19.87 44.89
CA VAL A 545 -35.36 -18.96 44.78
C VAL A 545 -34.02 -19.57 44.31
N HIS A 546 -33.20 -18.98 43.44
CA HIS A 546 -33.10 -17.85 42.47
C HIS A 546 -31.57 -17.90 42.10
N ILE A 547 -30.98 -17.36 41.03
CA ILE A 547 -31.37 -16.60 39.85
C ILE A 547 -30.22 -16.74 38.84
N LEU A 548 -30.62 -16.72 37.57
CA LEU A 548 -29.83 -16.68 36.36
C LEU A 548 -29.58 -15.24 35.88
N GLY A 549 -28.62 -15.12 34.97
CA GLY A 549 -28.85 -14.38 33.72
C GLY A 549 -28.05 -13.10 33.58
N GLY A 550 -27.57 -12.72 32.40
CA GLY A 550 -27.92 -13.22 31.07
C GLY A 550 -27.89 -12.05 30.09
N TRP A 551 -27.26 -12.27 28.94
CA TRP A 551 -27.12 -11.33 27.81
C TRP A 551 -28.46 -11.08 27.09
N PRO A 552 -28.57 -10.02 26.25
CA PRO A 552 -29.57 -10.00 25.18
C PRO A 552 -29.01 -9.77 23.77
N ARG A 553 -29.73 -10.35 22.80
CA ARG A 553 -29.68 -10.13 21.35
C ARG A 553 -30.78 -9.16 20.91
N PHE A 554 -30.50 -8.44 19.83
CA PHE A 554 -31.33 -7.43 19.14
C PHE A 554 -32.65 -7.95 18.52
N LEU A 555 -33.63 -7.06 18.43
CA LEU A 555 -34.85 -7.15 17.63
C LEU A 555 -35.06 -5.85 16.84
N LEU A 556 -35.47 -5.98 15.57
CA LEU A 556 -35.89 -4.93 14.64
C LEU A 556 -37.28 -4.36 14.99
N ARG A 557 -37.50 -3.06 14.73
CA ARG A 557 -38.78 -2.53 14.20
C ARG A 557 -38.65 -1.12 13.60
N LEU A 558 -39.51 -0.87 12.61
CA LEU A 558 -39.67 0.32 11.76
C LEU A 558 -40.56 1.40 12.43
N GLY A 559 -40.30 2.67 12.05
CA GLY A 559 -41.33 3.70 11.78
C GLY A 559 -41.55 4.82 12.80
N GLY A 560 -41.52 6.08 12.33
CA GLY A 560 -42.44 7.14 12.80
C GLY A 560 -41.86 8.39 13.50
N VAL A 561 -41.60 9.44 12.71
CA VAL A 561 -42.13 10.84 12.82
C VAL A 561 -42.03 11.62 14.15
N ASP A 562 -41.20 12.68 14.08
CA ASP A 562 -41.35 14.09 14.52
C ASP A 562 -41.30 14.62 15.98
N VAL A 563 -40.54 15.73 16.03
CA VAL A 563 -40.70 16.98 16.81
C VAL A 563 -40.26 17.00 18.28
N GLY A 564 -39.40 17.98 18.62
CA GLY A 564 -39.46 18.63 19.94
C GLY A 564 -38.15 19.20 20.48
N VAL A 565 -38.09 20.52 20.58
CA VAL A 565 -37.00 21.42 20.99
C VAL A 565 -36.68 21.39 22.51
N LEU A 566 -35.56 22.06 22.87
CA LEU A 566 -35.03 22.49 24.19
C LEU A 566 -34.03 21.52 24.84
N GLY A 567 -32.77 21.85 25.12
CA GLY A 567 -32.18 23.13 25.52
C GLY A 567 -32.08 23.16 27.05
N ILE A 568 -30.87 23.03 27.62
CA ILE A 568 -30.34 23.73 28.82
C ILE A 568 -28.94 23.21 29.20
N ARG A 569 -28.14 24.17 29.67
CA ARG A 569 -26.76 24.22 30.14
C ARG A 569 -26.34 23.19 31.21
N GLY A 570 -25.05 22.86 31.17
CA GLY A 570 -24.14 23.10 32.30
C GLY A 570 -23.70 21.88 33.12
N SER A 571 -22.42 21.53 33.04
CA SER A 571 -21.44 21.68 34.13
C SER A 571 -20.23 20.76 33.95
N LEU A 572 -19.09 21.30 34.35
CA LEU A 572 -17.78 20.66 34.40
C LEU A 572 -17.81 19.40 35.27
N PHE A 573 -17.15 18.33 34.83
CA PHE A 573 -16.48 17.41 35.76
C PHE A 573 -15.18 16.88 35.16
N HIS A 574 -14.09 17.28 35.80
CA HIS A 574 -12.73 16.76 35.71
C HIS A 574 -12.68 15.36 36.34
N TRP A 575 -12.25 14.34 35.61
CA TRP A 575 -11.89 13.03 36.20
C TRP A 575 -10.56 12.54 35.63
N SER A 576 -9.51 12.78 36.40
CA SER A 576 -8.21 12.10 36.36
C SER A 576 -8.33 10.73 37.05
N TRP A 577 -7.87 9.65 36.41
CA TRP A 577 -7.67 8.36 37.07
C TRP A 577 -6.29 7.74 36.75
N PRO A 578 -5.67 7.03 37.70
CA PRO A 578 -4.24 6.73 37.70
C PRO A 578 -3.92 5.30 37.22
N TRP A 579 -2.80 5.15 36.53
CA TRP A 579 -2.22 3.86 36.18
C TRP A 579 -1.48 3.24 37.37
N LYS A 580 -1.89 2.03 37.78
CA LYS A 580 -1.12 1.16 38.68
C LYS A 580 -0.21 0.25 37.85
N ARG A 581 1.09 0.32 38.14
CA ARG A 581 2.12 -0.68 37.84
C ARG A 581 1.76 -2.03 38.45
N THR A 582 2.12 -3.11 37.78
CA THR A 582 2.53 -4.36 38.45
C THR A 582 3.60 -5.03 37.60
N GLN A 583 4.78 -5.19 38.21
CA GLN A 583 5.83 -6.11 37.80
C GLN A 583 5.37 -7.54 38.12
N VAL A 584 5.63 -8.49 37.23
CA VAL A 584 6.51 -9.66 37.40
C VAL A 584 7.00 -10.06 36.00
#